data_AF-A0A699KZC6-F1
#
_entry.id   AF-A0A699KZC6-F1
#
_cell.length_a   1.000
_cell.length_b   1.000
_cell.length_c   1.000
_cell.angle_alpha   90.00
_cell.angle_beta   90.00
_cell.angle_gamma   90.00
#
_symmetry.space_group_name_H-M   'P 1'
#
loop_
_entity.id
_entity.type
_entity.pdbx_description
1 polymer ?
#
loop_
_entity_poly.entity_id
_entity_poly.type
_entity_poly.pdbx_seq_one_letter_code
_entity_poly.pdbx_strand_id
1 'polypeptide(L)'
;MDIYCDSTIPPVSPKHPWFVVAQNPEDDGQVHIFYNIRDRMSHYCCQIPELLGMRIQGCFHACWEVLSSNHPRDVIWSLWNPITSNIINLPPLNHSEGGDCDDMRDCCLSAPPEDPNSVLLLMRTAKPSFVYYRLGIYPSFKDTIWTELTYANQIKMITDCDVGSLHCLSCCNGKVFAYIRGLTGNRRRTLIIVEVNI
;
A
#
# COMPACT_ATOMS: atom_id res chain seq x y z
N MET A 1 13.99 24.55 -17.22
CA MET A 1 14.78 25.51 -16.42
C MET A 1 14.77 24.91 -15.05
N ASP A 2 15.81 24.16 -14.74
CA ASP A 2 15.81 23.25 -13.59
C ASP A 2 16.14 24.07 -12.35
N ILE A 3 15.14 24.27 -11.51
CA ILE A 3 15.31 24.96 -10.24
C ILE A 3 15.69 23.89 -9.22
N TYR A 4 17.00 23.75 -8.97
CA TYR A 4 17.51 23.03 -7.81
C TYR A 4 17.14 23.87 -6.57
N CYS A 5 16.15 23.43 -5.80
CA CYS A 5 15.80 24.04 -4.53
C CYS A 5 16.41 23.26 -3.37
N ASP A 6 17.19 23.96 -2.55
CA ASP A 6 17.56 23.56 -1.19
C ASP A 6 16.33 23.08 -0.41
N SER A 7 16.29 21.78 -0.08
CA SER A 7 15.69 21.08 1.08
C SER A 7 14.39 21.58 1.73
N THR A 8 13.63 22.49 1.12
CA THR A 8 12.39 23.05 1.63
C THR A 8 11.23 22.44 0.88
N ILE A 9 10.56 21.49 1.54
CA ILE A 9 9.29 20.90 1.09
C ILE A 9 8.32 22.07 0.85
N PRO A 10 7.67 22.17 -0.33
CA PRO A 10 6.70 23.23 -0.57
C PRO A 10 5.57 23.11 0.47
N PRO A 11 5.06 24.23 0.99
CA PRO A 11 4.02 24.20 2.00
C PRO A 11 2.81 23.45 1.43
N VAL A 12 2.47 22.31 2.04
CA VAL A 12 1.28 21.51 1.76
C VAL A 12 0.07 22.29 2.29
N SER A 13 -0.21 23.39 1.60
CA SER A 13 -1.20 24.39 1.98
C SER A 13 -2.61 23.86 1.70
N PRO A 14 -3.61 24.16 2.55
CA PRO A 14 -5.03 23.92 2.24
C PRO A 14 -5.49 24.56 0.92
N LYS A 15 -4.72 25.51 0.37
CA LYS A 15 -5.01 26.18 -0.91
C LYS A 15 -4.52 25.39 -2.14
N HIS A 16 -3.59 24.42 -1.98
CA HIS A 16 -2.98 23.65 -3.07
C HIS A 16 -2.74 22.18 -2.65
N PRO A 17 -3.75 21.29 -2.74
CA PRO A 17 -3.75 20.01 -2.03
C PRO A 17 -2.97 18.84 -2.64
N TRP A 18 -2.44 18.95 -3.86
CA TRP A 18 -2.26 17.74 -4.67
C TRP A 18 -0.80 17.39 -4.92
N PHE A 19 -0.35 16.44 -4.12
CA PHE A 19 0.93 15.75 -4.11
C PHE A 19 0.87 14.59 -5.11
N VAL A 20 1.73 14.59 -6.12
CA VAL A 20 1.94 13.45 -7.03
C VAL A 20 3.43 13.16 -6.98
N VAL A 21 3.81 12.03 -6.42
CA VAL A 21 5.21 11.59 -6.31
C VAL A 21 5.53 10.63 -7.44
N ALA A 22 6.50 10.98 -8.27
CA ALA A 22 7.22 10.00 -9.07
C ALA A 22 8.51 9.62 -8.34
N GLN A 23 8.71 8.32 -8.08
CA GLN A 23 9.98 7.77 -7.61
C GLN A 23 10.76 7.29 -8.83
N ASN A 24 11.99 7.77 -9.00
CA ASN A 24 12.90 7.22 -10.02
C ASN A 24 13.63 6.01 -9.42
N PRO A 25 13.46 4.79 -9.98
CA PRO A 25 14.11 3.59 -9.46
C PRO A 25 15.54 3.39 -9.96
N GLU A 26 16.03 4.20 -10.89
CA GLU A 26 17.30 3.95 -11.61
C GLU A 26 18.53 4.72 -11.10
N ASP A 27 18.41 5.53 -10.04
CA ASP A 27 19.54 6.33 -9.53
C ASP A 27 19.71 6.11 -8.01
N ASP A 28 20.96 6.00 -7.54
CA ASP A 28 21.33 5.81 -6.13
C ASP A 28 20.83 6.96 -5.23
N GLY A 29 20.40 8.07 -5.82
CA GLY A 29 19.61 9.11 -5.18
C GLY A 29 18.12 8.91 -5.47
N GLN A 30 17.36 8.36 -4.52
CA GLN A 30 15.90 8.28 -4.61
C GLN A 30 15.32 9.71 -4.59
N VAL A 31 15.13 10.31 -5.76
CA VAL A 31 14.53 11.63 -5.92
C VAL A 31 13.02 11.49 -6.01
N HIS A 32 12.29 12.32 -5.25
CA HIS A 32 10.84 12.41 -5.29
C HIS A 32 10.45 13.66 -6.07
N ILE A 33 9.69 13.48 -7.14
CA ILE A 33 9.25 14.58 -8.01
C ILE A 33 7.81 14.92 -7.67
N PHE A 34 7.56 16.18 -7.32
CA PHE A 34 6.25 16.75 -7.01
C PHE A 34 5.74 17.56 -8.17
N TYR A 35 4.52 17.27 -8.61
CA TYR A 35 3.85 18.03 -9.66
C TYR A 35 2.83 19.00 -9.08
N ASN A 36 2.86 20.25 -9.56
CA ASN A 36 1.73 21.15 -9.37
C ASN A 36 0.69 20.90 -10.48
N ILE A 37 -0.50 20.40 -10.12
CA ILE A 37 -1.57 20.13 -11.10
C ILE A 37 -2.04 21.40 -11.85
N ARG A 38 -1.91 22.58 -11.21
CA ARG A 38 -2.33 23.86 -11.81
C ARG A 38 -1.27 24.44 -12.75
N ASP A 39 -0.01 24.08 -12.55
CA ASP A 39 1.09 24.50 -13.40
C ASP A 39 1.89 23.28 -13.85
N ARG A 40 1.48 22.71 -14.99
CA ARG A 40 2.09 21.51 -15.57
C ARG A 40 3.57 21.68 -15.94
N MET A 41 4.08 22.92 -15.99
CA MET A 41 5.47 23.20 -16.31
C MET A 41 6.34 23.31 -15.06
N SER A 42 5.73 23.56 -13.90
CA SER A 42 6.40 23.63 -12.61
C SER A 42 6.35 22.28 -11.90
N HIS A 43 7.48 21.55 -11.96
CA HIS A 43 7.74 20.40 -11.11
C HIS A 43 8.79 20.77 -10.08
N TYR A 44 8.65 20.25 -8.88
CA TYR A 44 9.61 20.43 -7.79
C TYR A 44 10.25 19.07 -7.52
N CYS A 45 11.57 19.00 -7.59
CA CYS A 45 12.30 17.81 -7.17
C CYS A 45 12.81 18.07 -5.75
N CYS A 46 12.43 17.25 -4.78
CA CYS A 46 13.08 17.28 -3.47
C CYS A 46 13.22 15.87 -2.89
N GLN A 47 14.07 15.76 -1.87
CA GLN A 47 14.17 14.55 -1.07
C GLN A 47 13.35 14.76 0.19
N ILE A 48 12.38 13.87 0.42
CA ILE A 48 11.68 13.78 1.69
C ILE A 48 12.47 12.79 2.54
N PRO A 49 13.10 13.22 3.65
CA PRO A 49 13.91 12.35 4.50
C PRO A 49 13.18 11.07 4.91
N GLU A 50 11.89 11.18 5.20
CA GLU A 50 10.99 10.09 5.60
C GLU A 50 10.81 9.01 4.51
N LEU A 51 10.98 9.38 3.24
CA LEU A 51 10.83 8.47 2.10
C LEU A 51 12.17 7.91 1.59
N LEU A 52 13.30 8.33 2.16
CA LEU A 52 14.60 7.80 1.77
C LEU A 52 14.70 6.30 2.08
N GLY A 53 14.98 5.50 1.05
CA GLY A 53 15.04 4.04 1.15
C GLY A 53 13.66 3.38 1.24
N MET A 54 12.57 4.11 1.00
CA MET A 54 11.19 3.62 1.09
C MET A 54 10.48 3.69 -0.26
N ARG A 55 9.59 2.74 -0.53
CA ARG A 55 8.65 2.76 -1.67
C ARG A 55 7.26 3.05 -1.17
N ILE A 56 6.55 3.91 -1.88
CA ILE A 56 5.12 4.11 -1.69
C ILE A 56 4.40 2.92 -2.36
N GLN A 57 3.72 2.11 -1.56
CA GLN A 57 3.00 0.91 -2.01
C GLN A 57 1.53 1.21 -2.31
N GLY A 58 0.99 2.27 -1.71
CA GLY A 58 -0.37 2.73 -1.98
C GLY A 58 -0.74 3.96 -1.17
N CYS A 59 -1.76 4.67 -1.65
CA CYS A 59 -2.30 5.87 -1.03
C CYS A 59 -3.72 5.59 -0.54
N PHE A 60 -4.02 5.91 0.73
CA PHE A 60 -5.24 5.49 1.39
C PHE A 60 -5.99 6.64 2.10
N HIS A 61 -7.16 6.30 2.65
CA HIS A 61 -8.07 7.22 3.34
C HIS A 61 -7.35 8.09 4.39
N ALA A 62 -7.81 9.32 4.54
CA ALA A 62 -7.26 10.35 5.43
C ALA A 62 -5.78 10.74 5.17
N CYS A 63 -5.32 10.59 3.92
CA CYS A 63 -3.99 10.96 3.45
C CYS A 63 -2.86 10.07 3.97
N TRP A 64 -3.16 8.88 4.49
CA TRP A 64 -2.11 7.95 4.90
C TRP A 64 -1.58 7.14 3.71
N GLU A 65 -0.27 7.04 3.60
CA GLU A 65 0.43 6.24 2.59
C GLU A 65 1.06 5.02 3.25
N VAL A 66 0.99 3.88 2.57
CA VAL A 66 1.71 2.67 3.00
C VAL A 66 3.09 2.70 2.36
N LEU A 67 4.11 2.58 3.20
CA LEU A 67 5.51 2.52 2.80
C LEU A 67 6.07 1.12 3.03
N SER A 68 7.01 0.73 2.18
CA SER A 68 7.85 -0.45 2.38
C SER A 68 9.32 -0.10 2.17
N SER A 69 10.23 -0.62 2.99
CA SER A 69 11.66 -0.43 2.75
C SER A 69 12.12 -1.12 1.46
N ASN A 70 13.16 -0.56 0.83
CA ASN A 70 13.83 -1.13 -0.34
C ASN A 70 14.67 -2.39 -0.03
N HIS A 71 14.58 -2.95 1.19
CA HIS A 71 15.46 -4.03 1.62
C HIS A 71 14.91 -5.39 1.21
N PRO A 72 15.69 -6.24 0.51
CA PRO A 72 15.14 -7.43 -0.15
C PRO A 72 14.77 -8.60 0.77
N ARG A 73 15.18 -8.56 2.04
CA ARG A 73 14.96 -9.66 3.00
C ARG A 73 14.23 -9.25 4.27
N ASP A 74 14.30 -7.98 4.61
CA ASP A 74 13.78 -7.43 5.86
C ASP A 74 12.94 -6.20 5.50
N VAL A 75 11.84 -6.46 4.80
CA VAL A 75 10.93 -5.39 4.36
C VAL A 75 10.25 -4.82 5.61
N ILE A 76 10.57 -3.57 5.92
CA ILE A 76 9.92 -2.82 6.99
C ILE A 76 8.71 -2.13 6.38
N TRP A 77 7.55 -2.39 6.96
CA TRP A 77 6.31 -1.72 6.58
C TRP A 77 6.04 -0.57 7.54
N SER A 78 5.60 0.56 7.00
CA SER A 78 5.21 1.72 7.80
C SER A 78 4.05 2.47 7.15
N LEU A 79 3.35 3.25 7.97
CA LEU A 79 2.35 4.20 7.50
C LEU A 79 2.92 5.60 7.66
N TRP A 80 2.79 6.41 6.62
CA TRP A 80 3.24 7.79 6.63
C TRP A 80 2.09 8.74 6.32
N ASN A 81 2.03 9.84 7.07
CA ASN A 81 1.10 10.91 6.80
C ASN A 81 1.89 12.13 6.25
N PRO A 82 1.73 12.49 4.96
CA PRO A 82 2.43 13.60 4.33
C PRO A 82 2.02 14.97 4.86
N ILE A 83 0.87 15.08 5.53
CA ILE A 83 0.38 16.34 6.10
C ILE A 83 1.04 16.61 7.45
N THR A 84 1.21 15.57 8.27
CA THR A 84 1.75 15.70 9.64
C THR A 84 3.21 15.27 9.77
N SER A 85 3.77 14.66 8.74
CA SER A 85 5.06 13.94 8.76
C SER A 85 5.13 12.82 9.81
N ASN A 86 3.98 12.37 10.33
CA ASN A 86 3.96 11.27 11.29
C ASN A 86 4.23 9.94 10.58
N ILE A 87 5.04 9.10 11.20
CA ILE A 87 5.33 7.73 10.76
C ILE A 87 4.92 6.76 11.84
N ILE A 88 4.18 5.71 11.45
CA ILE A 88 3.86 4.56 12.29
C ILE A 88 4.61 3.36 11.74
N ASN A 89 5.61 2.88 12.48
CA ASN A 89 6.33 1.67 12.13
C ASN A 89 5.52 0.44 12.53
N LEU A 90 5.37 -0.51 11.61
CA LEU A 90 4.62 -1.74 11.83
C LEU A 90 5.56 -2.84 12.34
N PRO A 91 5.03 -3.85 13.05
CA PRO A 91 5.84 -4.99 13.46
C PRO A 91 6.39 -5.73 12.23
N PRO A 92 7.56 -6.40 12.35
CA PRO A 92 8.12 -7.20 11.27
C PRO A 92 7.11 -8.22 10.75
N LEU A 93 6.97 -8.30 9.43
CA LEU A 93 6.18 -9.34 8.80
C LEU A 93 7.04 -10.60 8.68
N ASN A 94 6.63 -11.69 9.33
CA ASN A 94 7.32 -12.97 9.21
C ASN A 94 7.15 -13.49 7.77
N HIS A 95 8.19 -13.33 6.95
CA HIS A 95 8.24 -13.96 5.63
C HIS A 95 8.31 -15.48 5.83
N SER A 96 7.31 -16.19 5.30
CA SER A 96 7.35 -17.64 5.24
C SER A 96 8.52 -18.06 4.35
N GLU A 97 9.30 -19.05 4.80
CA GLU A 97 10.49 -19.61 4.14
C GLU A 97 10.28 -19.82 2.63
N GLY A 98 10.71 -18.84 1.83
CA GLY A 98 10.33 -18.80 0.43
C GLY A 98 10.83 -17.57 -0.33
N GLY A 99 11.96 -17.00 0.09
CA GLY A 99 13.00 -16.38 -0.75
C GLY A 99 12.71 -15.20 -1.68
N ASP A 100 11.47 -14.86 -2.02
CA ASP A 100 11.18 -13.79 -2.97
C ASP A 100 10.79 -12.48 -2.28
N CYS A 101 11.61 -11.46 -2.54
CA CYS A 101 11.50 -10.07 -2.10
C CYS A 101 10.18 -9.39 -2.54
N ASP A 102 9.45 -9.98 -3.49
CA ASP A 102 8.25 -9.40 -4.13
C ASP A 102 6.97 -10.18 -3.78
N ASP A 103 6.89 -10.68 -2.53
CA ASP A 103 5.75 -11.48 -2.08
C ASP A 103 4.47 -10.65 -1.91
N MET A 104 4.51 -9.31 -1.98
CA MET A 104 3.34 -8.46 -1.75
C MET A 104 2.95 -7.69 -3.01
N ARG A 105 1.72 -7.92 -3.47
CA ARG A 105 1.22 -7.39 -4.74
C ARG A 105 0.59 -6.02 -4.61
N ASP A 106 -0.19 -5.87 -3.55
CA ASP A 106 -1.15 -4.81 -3.39
C ASP A 106 -1.44 -4.65 -1.89
N CYS A 107 -1.78 -3.43 -1.49
CA CYS A 107 -2.09 -3.14 -0.09
C CYS A 107 -3.36 -2.32 0.03
N CYS A 108 -4.03 -2.41 1.17
CA CYS A 108 -5.19 -1.60 1.47
C CYS A 108 -5.30 -1.30 2.96
N LEU A 109 -5.57 -0.05 3.27
CA LEU A 109 -5.93 0.38 4.61
C LEU A 109 -7.47 0.52 4.70
N SER A 110 -8.10 -0.18 5.64
CA SER A 110 -9.58 -0.22 5.77
C SER A 110 -10.19 1.03 6.41
N ALA A 111 -9.42 1.78 7.19
CA ALA A 111 -9.83 3.00 7.86
C ALA A 111 -8.58 3.81 8.26
N PRO A 112 -8.68 5.10 8.61
CA PRO A 112 -7.54 5.84 9.15
C PRO A 112 -6.91 5.09 10.34
N PRO A 113 -5.58 5.15 10.56
CA PRO A 113 -4.90 4.43 11.64
C PRO A 113 -5.40 4.78 13.05
N GLU A 114 -6.05 5.93 13.20
CA GLU A 114 -6.68 6.38 14.43
C GLU A 114 -7.99 5.63 14.75
N ASP A 115 -8.59 4.95 13.76
CA ASP A 115 -9.77 4.12 13.97
C ASP A 115 -9.39 2.82 14.69
N PRO A 116 -10.07 2.47 15.81
CA PRO A 116 -9.77 1.27 16.59
C PRO A 116 -9.93 -0.05 15.78
N ASN A 117 -10.74 -0.02 14.72
CA ASN A 117 -10.98 -1.15 13.83
C ASN A 117 -10.16 -1.07 12.54
N SER A 118 -9.21 -0.14 12.44
CA SER A 118 -8.38 -0.02 11.25
C SER A 118 -7.51 -1.24 11.04
N VAL A 119 -7.51 -1.73 9.81
CA VAL A 119 -6.77 -2.90 9.37
C VAL A 119 -5.96 -2.53 8.13
N LEU A 120 -4.66 -2.79 8.19
CA LEU A 120 -3.81 -2.84 7.00
C LEU A 120 -3.84 -4.26 6.43
N LEU A 121 -4.09 -4.37 5.14
CA LEU A 121 -4.08 -5.61 4.38
C LEU A 121 -2.99 -5.57 3.33
N LEU A 122 -2.24 -6.67 3.24
CA LEU A 122 -1.25 -6.91 2.20
C LEU A 122 -1.61 -8.19 1.47
N MET A 123 -1.76 -8.11 0.15
CA MET A 123 -2.07 -9.26 -0.69
C MET A 123 -0.80 -9.96 -1.11
N ARG A 124 -0.77 -11.30 -0.99
CA ARG A 124 0.38 -12.06 -1.47
C ARG A 124 0.37 -12.28 -2.98
N THR A 125 1.53 -12.24 -3.61
CA THR A 125 1.71 -12.52 -5.05
C THR A 125 1.71 -14.02 -5.33
N ALA A 126 2.37 -14.81 -4.46
CA ALA A 126 2.62 -16.24 -4.71
C ALA A 126 1.43 -17.15 -4.36
N LYS A 127 0.54 -16.72 -3.47
CA LYS A 127 -0.60 -17.53 -2.99
C LYS A 127 -1.88 -16.70 -2.86
N PRO A 128 -3.07 -17.33 -3.02
CA PRO A 128 -4.35 -16.67 -2.86
C PRO A 128 -4.70 -16.41 -1.39
N SER A 129 -3.84 -15.65 -0.70
CA SER A 129 -4.03 -15.21 0.67
C SER A 129 -3.65 -13.73 0.82
N PHE A 130 -4.14 -13.15 1.90
CA PHE A 130 -3.68 -11.86 2.39
C PHE A 130 -3.17 -12.02 3.82
N VAL A 131 -2.23 -11.17 4.18
CA VAL A 131 -1.82 -10.96 5.57
C VAL A 131 -2.37 -9.61 6.02
N TYR A 132 -2.85 -9.53 7.25
CA TYR A 132 -3.39 -8.29 7.78
C TYR A 132 -2.91 -7.99 9.18
N TYR A 133 -2.90 -6.70 9.51
CA TYR A 133 -2.51 -6.15 10.80
C TYR A 133 -3.55 -5.15 11.29
N ARG A 134 -4.01 -5.30 12.54
CA ARG A 134 -4.98 -4.40 13.16
C ARG A 134 -4.24 -3.28 13.91
N LEU A 135 -4.44 -2.03 13.50
CA LEU A 135 -3.69 -0.86 13.99
C LEU A 135 -4.17 -0.36 15.36
N GLY A 136 -5.48 -0.46 15.61
CA GLY A 136 -6.13 0.11 16.79
C GLY A 136 -6.03 -0.70 18.09
N ILE A 137 -5.33 -1.85 18.05
CA ILE A 137 -5.13 -2.70 19.23
C ILE A 137 -3.72 -2.39 19.77
N TYR A 138 -3.63 -1.56 20.82
CA TYR A 138 -2.41 -1.49 21.62
C TYR A 138 -2.13 -2.89 22.15
N PRO A 139 -1.02 -3.53 21.77
CA PRO A 139 -0.80 -4.91 22.13
C PRO A 139 -0.44 -4.95 23.61
N SER A 140 -1.06 -5.85 24.37
CA SER A 140 -0.27 -6.56 25.37
C SER A 140 0.88 -7.22 24.58
N PHE A 141 2.11 -7.14 25.09
CA PHE A 141 3.37 -7.47 24.41
C PHE A 141 3.50 -8.88 23.79
N LYS A 142 2.43 -9.69 23.71
CA LYS A 142 2.44 -11.07 23.25
C LYS A 142 1.57 -11.39 22.01
N ASP A 143 0.69 -10.50 21.56
CA ASP A 143 -0.31 -10.84 20.51
C ASP A 143 -0.19 -10.04 19.19
N THR A 144 0.89 -9.27 18.99
CA THR A 144 1.19 -8.56 17.72
C THR A 144 1.65 -9.53 16.64
N ILE A 145 0.70 -10.24 16.05
CA ILE A 145 0.96 -11.24 15.02
C ILE A 145 0.17 -10.85 13.78
N TRP A 146 0.90 -10.58 12.69
CA TRP A 146 0.33 -10.54 11.36
C TRP A 146 -0.51 -11.80 11.14
N THR A 147 -1.80 -11.63 10.83
CA THR A 147 -2.70 -12.76 10.63
C THR A 147 -2.84 -13.04 9.14
N GLU A 148 -2.71 -14.30 8.74
CA GLU A 148 -2.90 -14.72 7.35
C GLU A 148 -4.31 -15.31 7.15
N LEU A 149 -5.00 -14.87 6.09
CA LEU A 149 -6.28 -15.43 5.66
C LEU A 149 -6.22 -15.83 4.18
N THR A 150 -6.64 -17.06 3.88
CA THR A 150 -6.77 -17.55 2.51
C THR A 150 -8.15 -17.24 1.94
N TYR A 151 -8.19 -16.84 0.66
CA TYR A 151 -9.42 -16.60 -0.09
C TYR A 151 -9.62 -17.62 -1.23
N ALA A 152 -8.79 -18.67 -1.31
CA ALA A 152 -8.86 -19.68 -2.37
C ALA A 152 -10.27 -20.30 -2.52
N ASN A 153 -10.88 -20.69 -1.39
CA ASN A 153 -12.22 -21.29 -1.38
C ASN A 153 -13.30 -20.31 -1.87
N GLN A 154 -13.20 -19.03 -1.51
CA GLN A 154 -14.15 -18.01 -1.95
C GLN A 154 -14.06 -17.78 -3.46
N ILE A 155 -12.84 -17.71 -4.01
CA ILE A 155 -12.63 -17.60 -5.46
C ILE A 155 -13.20 -18.82 -6.19
N LYS A 156 -12.92 -20.03 -5.69
CA LYS A 156 -13.45 -21.27 -6.28
C LYS A 156 -14.98 -21.25 -6.31
N MET A 157 -15.62 -20.84 -5.21
CA MET A 157 -17.09 -20.75 -5.15
C MET A 157 -17.68 -19.74 -6.14
N ILE A 158 -17.01 -18.60 -6.35
CA ILE A 158 -17.54 -17.51 -7.20
C ILE A 158 -17.27 -17.75 -8.68
N THR A 159 -16.10 -18.29 -9.02
CA THR A 159 -15.63 -18.40 -10.41
C THR A 159 -15.70 -19.81 -10.98
N ASP A 160 -15.99 -20.81 -10.15
CA ASP A 160 -15.86 -22.25 -10.47
C ASP A 160 -14.46 -22.60 -11.01
N CYS A 161 -13.46 -21.80 -10.63
CA CYS A 161 -12.08 -21.93 -11.08
C CYS A 161 -11.13 -21.93 -9.87
N ASP A 162 -10.14 -22.82 -9.90
CA ASP A 162 -9.07 -22.87 -8.90
C ASP A 162 -7.96 -21.83 -9.14
N VAL A 163 -7.98 -21.18 -10.31
CA VAL A 163 -6.94 -20.24 -10.77
C VAL A 163 -7.54 -18.84 -10.88
N GLY A 164 -7.72 -18.19 -9.74
CA GLY A 164 -8.12 -16.78 -9.66
C GLY A 164 -7.31 -16.04 -8.61
N SER A 165 -7.07 -14.77 -8.85
CA SER A 165 -6.44 -13.87 -7.87
C SER A 165 -7.28 -12.62 -7.71
N LEU A 166 -7.24 -12.05 -6.50
CA LEU A 166 -7.78 -10.73 -6.23
C LEU A 166 -6.80 -9.66 -6.74
N HIS A 167 -7.33 -8.47 -6.98
CA HIS A 167 -6.58 -7.33 -7.46
C HIS A 167 -7.25 -6.02 -7.05
N CYS A 168 -6.44 -4.96 -6.96
CA CYS A 168 -6.85 -3.59 -6.65
C CYS A 168 -7.74 -3.54 -5.43
N LEU A 169 -7.15 -3.94 -4.29
CA LEU A 169 -7.83 -3.78 -3.01
C LEU A 169 -8.19 -2.31 -2.81
N SER A 170 -9.44 -2.06 -2.46
CA SER A 170 -9.97 -0.73 -2.26
C SER A 170 -10.89 -0.73 -1.07
N CYS A 171 -10.75 0.25 -0.17
CA CYS A 171 -11.67 0.41 0.93
C CYS A 171 -12.72 1.49 0.65
N CYS A 172 -13.99 1.14 0.92
CA CYS A 172 -15.11 2.07 0.92
C CYS A 172 -16.03 1.77 2.10
N ASN A 173 -16.32 2.79 2.92
CA ASN A 173 -17.22 2.70 4.09
C ASN A 173 -16.88 1.56 5.07
N GLY A 174 -15.58 1.36 5.36
CA GLY A 174 -15.11 0.32 6.27
C GLY A 174 -15.18 -1.10 5.70
N LYS A 175 -15.59 -1.25 4.44
CA LYS A 175 -15.57 -2.53 3.72
C LYS A 175 -14.43 -2.52 2.71
N VAL A 176 -13.81 -3.67 2.52
CA VAL A 176 -12.74 -3.85 1.54
C VAL A 176 -13.30 -4.58 0.33
N PHE A 177 -13.01 -4.06 -0.84
CA PHE A 177 -13.42 -4.59 -2.11
C PHE A 177 -12.20 -4.94 -2.94
N ALA A 178 -12.32 -5.95 -3.78
CA ALA A 178 -11.34 -6.28 -4.81
C ALA A 178 -12.06 -6.78 -6.06
N TYR A 179 -11.41 -6.72 -7.22
CA TYR A 179 -11.90 -7.46 -8.37
C TYR A 179 -11.19 -8.81 -8.50
N ILE A 180 -11.98 -9.83 -8.82
CA ILE A 180 -11.44 -11.13 -9.20
C ILE A 180 -11.04 -11.07 -10.67
N ARG A 181 -9.81 -11.52 -10.97
CA ARG A 181 -9.39 -11.84 -12.32
C ARG A 181 -9.32 -13.35 -12.47
N GLY A 182 -10.43 -13.95 -12.89
CA GLY A 182 -10.52 -15.37 -13.21
C GLY A 182 -10.31 -15.63 -14.70
N LEU A 183 -9.53 -16.65 -15.05
CA LEU A 183 -9.52 -17.21 -16.40
C LEU A 183 -10.65 -18.25 -16.48
N THR A 184 -11.85 -17.83 -16.90
CA THR A 184 -12.85 -18.83 -17.31
C THR A 184 -12.40 -19.44 -18.64
N GLY A 185 -12.62 -20.75 -18.81
CA GLY A 185 -12.14 -21.57 -19.94
C GLY A 185 -12.59 -21.14 -21.35
N ASN A 186 -13.15 -19.93 -21.50
CA ASN A 186 -13.54 -19.36 -22.77
C ASN A 186 -13.28 -17.84 -22.84
N ARG A 187 -12.01 -17.41 -22.75
CA ARG A 187 -11.45 -16.06 -23.08
C ARG A 187 -12.16 -14.79 -22.58
N ARG A 188 -13.25 -14.88 -21.81
CA ARG A 188 -13.98 -13.75 -21.25
C ARG A 188 -13.39 -13.42 -19.89
N ARG A 189 -12.77 -12.25 -19.80
CA ARG A 189 -12.38 -11.63 -18.53
C ARG A 189 -13.66 -11.19 -17.83
N THR A 190 -14.10 -11.94 -16.84
CA THR A 190 -15.17 -11.47 -15.94
C THR A 190 -14.50 -10.70 -14.82
N LEU A 191 -14.81 -9.41 -14.70
CA LEU A 191 -14.44 -8.59 -13.56
C LEU A 191 -15.58 -8.64 -12.57
N ILE A 192 -15.37 -9.29 -11.44
CA ILE A 192 -16.36 -9.39 -10.35
C ILE A 192 -15.79 -8.64 -9.16
N ILE A 193 -16.51 -7.62 -8.69
CA ILE A 193 -16.19 -6.94 -7.45
C ILE A 193 -16.72 -7.79 -6.30
N VAL A 194 -15.86 -8.11 -5.34
CA VAL A 194 -16.21 -8.89 -4.16
C VAL A 194 -15.85 -8.13 -2.90
N GLU A 195 -16.69 -8.28 -1.88
CA GLU A 195 -16.39 -7.83 -0.52
C GLU A 195 -15.44 -8.84 0.14
N VAL A 196 -14.33 -8.35 0.68
CA VAL A 196 -13.34 -9.13 1.41
C VAL A 196 -13.70 -9.03 2.90
N ASN A 197 -14.01 -10.17 3.51
CA ASN A 197 -14.33 -10.27 4.94
C ASN A 197 -13.03 -10.42 5.75
N ILE A 198 -12.83 -9.54 6.75
CA ILE A 198 -11.58 -9.34 7.51
C ILE A 198 -11.87 -9.19 9.01
#